data_AF-A0A945B7S8-F1
#
_entry.id   AF-A0A945B7S8-F1
#
_cell.length_a   1.000
_cell.length_b   1.000
_cell.length_c   1.000
_cell.angle_alpha   90.00
_cell.angle_beta   90.00
_cell.angle_gamma   90.00
#
_symmetry.space_group_name_H-M   'P 1'
#
loop_
_entity.id
_entity.type
_entity.pdbx_description
1 polymer ?
#
loop_
_entity_poly.entity_id
_entity_poly.type
_entity_poly.pdbx_seq_one_letter_code
_entity_poly.pdbx_strand_id
1 'polypeptide(L)'
;MVEHDWLFLPTIENSLEEILLDMEYKDLWFLRFNKRSNTIKATDKWLNAGKGKYIHYCETPSLSNNPHIINRIKYISKALPYTKISKGSVGLEERFTNQDISGFLYGPLNHPSTIQHLDGRKKFNLRLLLNYLKFLKI
;
A
#
# COMPACT_ATOMS: atom_id res chain seq x y z
N MET A 1 -10.42 -14.60 -16.32
CA MET A 1 -10.35 -13.14 -16.07
C MET A 1 -10.09 -12.98 -14.59
N VAL A 2 -8.85 -12.67 -14.19
CA VAL A 2 -8.49 -12.53 -12.77
C VAL A 2 -9.20 -11.28 -12.25
N GLU A 3 -9.97 -11.39 -11.16
CA GLU A 3 -10.53 -10.21 -10.48
C GLU A 3 -9.37 -9.27 -10.14
N HIS A 4 -9.32 -8.11 -10.79
CA HIS A 4 -8.40 -7.06 -10.40
C HIS A 4 -9.13 -6.30 -9.31
N ASP A 5 -8.80 -6.57 -8.05
CA ASP A 5 -9.43 -5.89 -6.91
C ASP A 5 -9.05 -4.41 -6.83
N TRP A 6 -8.04 -3.97 -7.59
CA TRP A 6 -7.43 -2.66 -7.45
C TRP A 6 -7.14 -1.99 -8.80
N LEU A 7 -7.36 -0.68 -8.82
CA LEU A 7 -6.92 0.25 -9.85
C LEU A 7 -5.86 1.17 -9.27
N PHE A 8 -4.68 1.25 -9.89
CA PHE A 8 -3.67 2.26 -9.56
C PHE A 8 -4.07 3.61 -10.15
N LEU A 9 -3.88 4.68 -9.38
CA LEU A 9 -4.32 6.03 -9.73
C LEU A 9 -3.15 6.88 -10.25
N PRO A 10 -3.42 7.92 -11.08
CA PRO A 10 -2.39 8.83 -11.60
C PRO A 10 -1.69 9.70 -10.55
N THR A 11 -2.04 9.55 -9.27
CA THR A 11 -1.37 10.24 -8.15
C THR A 11 -0.04 9.58 -7.80
N ILE A 12 0.29 8.45 -8.42
CA ILE A 12 1.62 7.85 -8.40
C ILE A 12 2.39 8.45 -9.58
N GLU A 13 3.28 9.39 -9.27
CA GLU A 13 4.01 10.18 -10.28
C GLU A 13 5.38 9.58 -10.60
N ASN A 14 5.89 8.70 -9.73
CA ASN A 14 7.22 8.09 -9.85
C ASN A 14 7.19 6.78 -10.63
N SER A 15 8.31 6.48 -11.30
CA SER A 15 8.50 5.17 -11.92
C SER A 15 8.72 4.08 -10.87
N LEU A 16 8.53 2.81 -11.27
CA LEU A 16 8.81 1.69 -10.38
C LEU A 16 10.29 1.66 -9.97
N GLU A 17 11.20 1.96 -10.90
CA GLU A 17 12.65 2.02 -10.67
C GLU A 17 12.99 3.10 -9.63
N GLU A 18 12.41 4.29 -9.75
CA GLU A 18 12.61 5.38 -8.77
C GLU A 18 12.15 4.98 -7.36
N ILE A 19 10.98 4.34 -7.28
CA ILE A 19 10.43 3.83 -6.02
C ILE A 19 11.38 2.77 -5.42
N LEU A 20 11.84 1.81 -6.22
CA LEU A 20 12.72 0.73 -5.75
C LEU A 20 14.08 1.25 -5.29
N LEU A 21 14.66 2.23 -5.99
CA LEU A 21 15.93 2.86 -5.59
C LEU A 21 15.81 3.52 -4.21
N ASP A 22 14.73 4.26 -3.95
CA ASP A 22 14.52 4.87 -2.64
C ASP A 22 14.18 3.85 -1.56
N MET A 23 13.43 2.79 -1.90
CA MET A 23 13.17 1.70 -0.96
C MET A 23 14.46 1.01 -0.51
N GLU A 24 15.40 0.78 -1.44
CA GLU A 24 16.70 0.22 -1.12
C GLU A 24 17.53 1.20 -0.27
N TYR A 25 17.68 2.46 -0.73
CA TYR A 25 18.51 3.46 -0.07
C TYR A 25 18.02 3.88 1.32
N LYS A 26 16.69 3.91 1.53
CA LYS A 26 16.06 4.30 2.81
C LYS A 26 15.66 3.12 3.68
N ASP A 27 16.08 1.90 3.32
CA ASP A 27 15.78 0.69 4.08
C ASP A 27 14.26 0.37 4.19
N LEU A 28 13.44 0.83 3.24
CA LEU A 28 12.00 0.64 3.27
C LEU A 28 11.65 -0.81 2.91
N TRP A 29 11.45 -1.63 3.93
CA TRP A 29 11.21 -3.06 3.75
C TRP A 29 9.79 -3.40 3.26
N PHE A 30 8.84 -2.48 3.43
CA PHE A 30 7.44 -2.62 3.02
C PHE A 30 6.88 -1.23 2.64
N LEU A 31 6.49 -1.04 1.38
CA LEU A 31 5.85 0.20 0.91
C LEU A 31 4.48 -0.10 0.31
N ARG A 32 3.44 0.47 0.90
CA ARG A 32 2.04 0.29 0.53
C ARG A 32 1.49 1.48 -0.24
N PHE A 33 0.70 1.18 -1.26
CA PHE A 33 -0.19 2.12 -1.93
C PHE A 33 -1.52 2.20 -1.17
N ASN A 34 -2.02 3.41 -0.93
CA ASN A 34 -3.11 3.64 0.00
C ASN A 34 -4.44 3.94 -0.70
N LYS A 35 -5.54 3.35 -0.21
CA LYS A 35 -6.91 3.56 -0.73
C LYS A 35 -7.54 4.88 -0.29
N ARG A 36 -6.86 5.60 0.61
CA ARG A 36 -7.29 6.85 1.23
C ARG A 36 -6.10 7.79 1.27
N SER A 37 -6.36 9.06 1.53
CA SER A 37 -5.29 10.01 1.76
C SER A 37 -4.46 9.66 3.00
N ASN A 38 -3.15 9.94 2.95
CA ASN A 38 -2.20 9.68 4.03
C ASN A 38 -2.47 10.59 5.23
N THR A 39 -3.42 10.19 6.06
CA THR A 39 -3.93 10.93 7.22
C THR A 39 -4.03 9.99 8.42
N ILE A 40 -3.81 10.54 9.62
CA ILE A 40 -3.97 9.80 10.88
C ILE A 40 -5.46 9.50 11.07
N LYS A 41 -5.85 8.24 10.87
CA LYS A 41 -7.23 7.75 10.96
C LYS A 41 -7.23 6.23 10.94
N ALA A 42 -8.26 5.62 11.55
CA ALA A 42 -8.44 4.17 11.60
C ALA A 42 -7.18 3.45 12.12
N THR A 43 -6.60 2.54 11.34
CA THR A 43 -5.44 1.73 11.76
C THR A 43 -4.13 2.51 11.72
N ASP A 44 -3.99 3.51 10.83
CA ASP A 44 -2.84 4.42 10.80
C ASP A 44 -2.96 5.43 11.97
N LYS A 45 -2.62 4.99 13.18
CA LYS A 45 -2.74 5.77 14.44
C LYS A 45 -1.73 6.91 14.56
N TRP A 46 -0.62 6.82 13.84
CA TRP A 46 0.39 7.86 13.70
C TRP A 46 1.00 7.77 12.29
N LEU A 47 1.59 8.87 11.84
CA LEU A 47 2.31 8.94 10.56
C LEU A 47 3.55 9.82 10.72
N ASN A 48 4.72 9.28 10.41
CA ASN A 48 5.97 10.06 10.39
C ASN A 48 6.39 10.31 8.95
N ALA A 49 6.52 11.58 8.56
CA ALA A 49 6.93 11.93 7.21
C ALA A 49 8.40 11.54 6.99
N GLY A 50 8.67 10.93 5.84
CA GLY A 50 10.01 10.61 5.38
C GLY A 50 10.21 11.05 3.93
N LYS A 51 11.48 11.22 3.55
CA LYS A 51 11.87 11.70 2.22
C LYS A 51 13.03 10.88 1.66
N GLY A 52 12.81 10.31 0.49
CA GLY A 52 13.81 9.74 -0.40
C GLY A 52 14.35 10.78 -1.39
N LYS A 53 15.15 10.33 -2.35
CA LYS A 53 15.63 11.15 -3.46
C LYS A 53 14.52 11.45 -4.46
N TYR A 54 13.67 10.46 -4.73
CA TYR A 54 12.61 10.49 -5.74
C TYR A 54 11.22 10.56 -5.12
N ILE A 55 10.99 9.83 -4.01
CA ILE A 55 9.68 9.71 -3.38
C ILE A 55 9.65 10.35 -2.00
N HIS A 56 8.50 10.90 -1.65
CA HIS A 56 8.14 11.13 -0.25
C HIS A 56 7.32 9.93 0.25
N TYR A 57 7.35 9.67 1.55
CA TYR A 57 6.60 8.59 2.16
C TYR A 57 6.15 8.96 3.58
N CYS A 58 5.26 8.15 4.14
CA CYS A 58 4.94 8.21 5.57
C CYS A 58 5.19 6.84 6.19
N GLU A 59 5.98 6.79 7.26
CA GLU A 59 5.99 5.61 8.13
C GLU A 59 4.64 5.49 8.85
N THR A 60 4.17 4.26 9.04
CA THR A 60 2.87 3.93 9.66
C THR A 60 3.01 2.70 10.57
N PRO A 61 2.22 2.61 11.67
CA PRO A 61 2.15 1.39 12.48
C PRO A 61 1.36 0.25 11.83
N SER A 62 0.78 0.48 10.65
CA SER A 62 -0.13 -0.47 10.02
C SER A 62 0.46 -1.09 8.77
N LEU A 63 0.39 -2.41 8.72
CA LEU A 63 0.50 -3.19 7.48
C LEU A 63 -0.91 -3.53 6.99
N SER A 64 -1.09 -3.66 5.68
CA SER A 64 -2.34 -4.18 5.10
C SER A 64 -2.09 -4.89 3.78
N ASN A 65 -3.08 -5.64 3.35
CA ASN A 65 -3.12 -6.31 2.05
C ASN A 65 -3.35 -5.41 0.82
N ASN A 66 -3.57 -4.09 0.97
CA ASN A 66 -3.51 -3.16 -0.18
C ASN A 66 -2.23 -3.42 -1.00
N PRO A 67 -2.24 -3.20 -2.33
CA PRO A 67 -1.07 -3.28 -3.18
C PRO A 67 0.17 -2.66 -2.54
N HIS A 68 1.26 -3.43 -2.51
CA HIS A 68 2.49 -3.04 -1.84
C HIS A 68 3.71 -3.70 -2.49
N ILE A 69 4.88 -3.12 -2.24
CA ILE A 69 6.19 -3.64 -2.62
C ILE A 69 6.91 -4.05 -1.33
N ILE A 70 7.62 -5.18 -1.36
CA ILE A 70 8.39 -5.69 -0.22
C ILE A 70 9.83 -6.00 -0.58
N ASN A 71 10.73 -5.72 0.37
CA ASN A 71 12.01 -6.40 0.40
C ASN A 71 11.79 -7.79 1.00
N ARG A 72 11.84 -8.83 0.16
CA ARG A 72 11.50 -10.20 0.56
C ARG A 72 12.32 -10.72 1.75
N ILE A 73 13.63 -10.46 1.78
CA ILE A 73 14.51 -10.95 2.85
C ILE A 73 14.09 -10.34 4.18
N LYS A 74 13.90 -9.02 4.22
CA LYS A 74 13.47 -8.31 5.43
C LYS A 74 12.02 -8.61 5.82
N TYR A 75 11.14 -8.79 4.84
CA TYR A 75 9.77 -9.17 5.09
C TYR A 75 9.70 -10.55 5.76
N ILE A 76 10.49 -11.51 5.30
CA ILE A 76 10.58 -12.83 5.92
C ILE A 76 11.10 -12.72 7.35
N SER A 77 12.16 -11.95 7.62
CA SER A 77 12.70 -11.84 8.98
C SER A 77 11.81 -11.04 9.93
N LYS A 78 11.13 -9.99 9.46
CA LYS A 78 10.31 -9.09 10.28
C LYS A 78 8.85 -9.56 10.43
N ALA A 79 8.19 -9.96 9.35
CA ALA A 79 6.75 -10.19 9.36
C ALA A 79 6.38 -11.68 9.51
N LEU A 80 7.14 -12.60 8.90
CA LEU A 80 6.81 -14.04 8.91
C LEU A 80 6.66 -14.65 10.32
N PRO A 81 7.45 -14.29 11.35
CA PRO A 81 7.28 -14.83 12.71
C PRO A 81 5.88 -14.63 13.31
N TYR A 82 5.15 -13.64 12.81
CA TYR A 82 3.81 -13.28 13.29
C TYR A 82 2.69 -13.83 12.39
N THR A 83 3.02 -14.37 11.23
CA THR A 83 2.11 -15.04 10.30
C THR A 83 1.84 -16.47 10.78
N LYS A 84 0.92 -16.65 11.74
CA LYS A 84 0.46 -17.99 12.13
C LYS A 84 -0.83 -18.35 11.41
N ILE A 85 -0.82 -19.50 10.74
CA ILE A 85 -2.02 -20.10 10.16
C ILE A 85 -2.82 -20.72 11.30
N SER A 86 -4.01 -20.18 11.58
CA SER A 86 -4.94 -20.72 12.58
C SER A 86 -6.31 -20.97 11.95
N LYS A 87 -7.08 -21.90 12.53
CA LYS A 87 -8.45 -22.18 12.09
C LYS A 87 -9.32 -20.94 12.38
N GLY A 88 -9.91 -20.37 11.35
CA GLY A 88 -10.57 -19.06 11.40
C GLY A 88 -9.67 -17.93 10.91
N SER A 89 -10.20 -17.05 10.06
CA SER A 89 -9.46 -15.94 9.47
C SER A 89 -9.53 -14.71 10.37
N VAL A 90 -8.48 -14.47 11.14
CA VAL A 90 -8.18 -13.12 11.65
C VAL A 90 -7.16 -12.52 10.70
N GLY A 91 -7.44 -11.35 10.13
CA GLY A 91 -6.54 -10.68 9.19
C GLY A 91 -5.14 -10.50 9.78
N LEU A 92 -4.10 -10.58 8.94
CA LEU A 92 -2.72 -10.40 9.41
C LEU A 92 -2.49 -8.99 9.97
N GLU A 93 -3.29 -8.01 9.52
CA GLU A 93 -3.27 -6.63 9.96
C GLU A 93 -3.45 -6.48 11.48
N GLU A 94 -4.38 -7.24 12.06
CA GLU A 94 -4.66 -7.20 13.50
C GLU A 94 -3.46 -7.75 14.30
N ARG A 95 -2.77 -8.74 13.75
CA ARG A 95 -1.59 -9.35 14.37
C ARG A 95 -0.39 -8.41 14.33
N PHE A 96 -0.19 -7.71 13.22
CA PHE A 96 0.91 -6.75 13.06
C PHE A 96 0.71 -5.49 13.90
N THR A 97 -0.54 -5.04 14.08
CA THR A 97 -0.85 -3.83 14.87
C THR A 97 -0.40 -3.95 16.34
N ASN A 98 -0.32 -5.17 16.88
CA ASN A 98 0.11 -5.43 18.26
C ASN A 98 1.61 -5.66 18.40
N GLN A 99 2.38 -5.52 17.32
CA GLN A 99 3.83 -5.73 17.30
C GLN A 99 4.53 -4.41 16.97
N ASP A 100 5.80 -4.28 17.37
CA ASP A 100 6.65 -3.13 17.03
C ASP A 100 7.15 -3.24 15.59
N ILE A 101 6.20 -3.28 14.65
CA ILE A 101 6.46 -3.42 13.21
C ILE A 101 5.79 -2.25 12.50
N SER A 102 6.61 -1.40 11.89
CA SER A 102 6.15 -0.30 11.04
C SER A 102 6.28 -0.63 9.56
N GLY A 103 5.36 -0.10 8.75
CA GLY A 103 5.47 -0.09 7.30
C GLY A 103 5.55 1.33 6.76
N PHE A 104 5.51 1.47 5.44
CA PHE A 104 5.57 2.77 4.79
C PHE A 104 4.41 2.94 3.81
N LEU A 105 3.91 4.18 3.69
CA LEU A 105 2.92 4.61 2.71
C LEU A 105 3.62 5.39 1.61
N TYR A 106 3.26 5.13 0.36
CA TYR A 106 3.69 6.00 -0.76
C TYR A 106 3.08 7.40 -0.60
N GLY A 107 3.92 8.42 -0.77
CA GLY A 107 3.55 9.83 -0.74
C GLY A 107 3.64 10.51 0.63
N PRO A 108 3.70 11.85 0.67
CA PRO A 108 3.81 12.63 1.91
C PRO A 108 2.52 12.58 2.75
N LEU A 109 2.55 13.25 3.91
CA LEU A 109 1.33 13.53 4.67
C LEU A 109 0.31 14.24 3.79
N ASN A 110 -0.97 13.89 3.95
CA ASN A 110 -2.10 14.36 3.15
C ASN A 110 -2.05 14.01 1.66
N HIS A 111 -1.09 13.18 1.21
CA HIS A 111 -1.06 12.70 -0.17
C HIS A 111 -2.39 12.00 -0.51
N PRO A 112 -2.98 12.25 -1.69
CA PRO A 112 -4.22 11.60 -2.11
C PRO A 112 -4.12 10.06 -2.14
N SER A 113 -5.27 9.39 -2.21
CA SER A 113 -5.31 7.94 -2.44
C SER A 113 -4.60 7.58 -3.74
N THR A 114 -3.80 6.51 -3.72
CA THR A 114 -2.99 6.04 -4.85
C THR A 114 -3.58 4.81 -5.52
N ILE A 115 -4.56 4.18 -4.88
CA ILE A 115 -5.31 3.04 -5.41
C ILE A 115 -6.80 3.21 -5.15
N GLN A 116 -7.60 2.57 -5.98
CA GLN A 116 -9.03 2.42 -5.78
C GLN A 116 -9.39 0.94 -5.78
N HIS A 117 -10.14 0.50 -4.77
CA HIS A 117 -10.69 -0.86 -4.74
C HIS A 117 -11.85 -0.95 -5.74
N LEU A 118 -11.82 -1.94 -6.64
CA LEU A 118 -12.88 -2.17 -7.63
C LEU A 118 -14.07 -2.94 -7.08
N ASP A 119 -13.96 -3.44 -5.84
CA ASP A 119 -15.04 -3.98 -4.99
C ASP A 119 -16.09 -4.77 -5.77
N GLY A 120 -15.84 -6.07 -5.99
CA GLY A 120 -16.79 -6.98 -6.65
C GLY A 120 -18.18 -7.08 -5.98
N ARG A 121 -18.37 -6.44 -4.82
CA ARG A 121 -19.62 -6.38 -4.05
C ARG A 121 -20.53 -5.19 -4.39
N LYS A 122 -20.04 -4.16 -5.12
CA LYS A 122 -20.88 -3.04 -5.58
C LYS A 122 -21.20 -3.20 -7.06
N LYS A 123 -22.45 -2.89 -7.44
CA LYS A 123 -22.91 -2.90 -8.84
C LYS A 123 -21.86 -2.23 -9.73
N PHE A 124 -21.37 -2.98 -10.70
CA PHE A 124 -20.37 -2.61 -11.69
C PHE A 124 -20.58 -1.17 -12.20
N ASN A 125 -19.65 -0.27 -11.92
CA ASN A 125 -19.75 1.13 -12.37
C ASN A 125 -19.12 1.27 -13.76
N LEU A 126 -19.95 1.14 -14.80
CA LEU A 126 -19.57 1.20 -16.21
C LEU A 126 -18.72 2.45 -16.56
N ARG A 127 -18.95 3.56 -15.88
CA ARG A 127 -18.26 4.84 -16.11
C ARG A 127 -16.77 4.78 -15.71
N LEU A 128 -16.44 4.00 -14.68
CA LEU A 128 -15.07 3.84 -14.19
C LEU A 128 -14.23 2.98 -15.15
N LEU A 129 -14.81 1.89 -15.68
CA LEU A 129 -14.18 1.07 -16.71
C LEU A 129 -13.92 1.86 -18.00
N LEU A 130 -14.90 2.66 -18.44
CA LEU A 130 -14.76 3.48 -19.64
C LEU A 130 -13.64 4.54 -19.51
N ASN A 131 -13.41 5.07 -18.31
CA ASN A 131 -12.30 5.98 -18.06
C ASN A 131 -10.95 5.24 -18.04
N TYR A 132 -10.90 4.02 -17.47
CA TYR A 132 -9.70 3.19 -17.47
C TYR A 132 -9.30 2.73 -18.89
N LEU A 133 -10.26 2.31 -19.71
CA LEU A 133 -10.02 1.94 -21.11
C LEU A 133 -9.57 3.12 -21.97
N LYS A 134 -10.02 4.34 -21.66
CA LYS A 134 -9.51 5.57 -22.31
C LYS A 134 -8.08 5.90 -21.90
N PHE A 135 -7.71 5.60 -20.66
CA PHE A 135 -6.34 5.78 -20.16
C PHE A 135 -5.37 4.77 -20.78
N LEU A 136 -5.82 3.53 -21.03
CA LEU A 136 -5.03 2.47 -21.68
C LEU A 136 -4.93 2.57 -23.21
N LYS A 137 -5.24 3.72 -23.82
CA LYS A 137 -5.11 3.90 -25.28
C LYS A 137 -3.66 3.76 -25.74
N ILE A 138 -3.32 2.52 -26.13
CA ILE A 138 -2.70 2.16 -27.41
C ILE A 138 -3.64 2.59 -28.54
#